data_AF-A0A8B7DIX1-F1
#
_entry.id   AF-A0A8B7DIX1-F1
#
_cell.length_a   1.000
_cell.length_b   1.000
_cell.length_c   1.000
_cell.angle_alpha   90.00
_cell.angle_beta   90.00
_cell.angle_gamma   90.00
#
_symmetry.space_group_name_H-M   'P 1'
#
loop_
_entity.id
_entity.type
_entity.pdbx_description
1 polymer ?
#
loop_
_entity_poly.entity_id
_entity_poly.type
_entity_poly.pdbx_seq_one_letter_code
_entity_poly.pdbx_strand_id
1 'polypeptide(L)'
;MNFIKTKLTKVVQLGKNALYSTDTQKGLINKNLLTKLRKDTGYSFVKCNEALARFNNDTIKAEEWLHDQAKKEGWNKAQKLSSRSTEQGLVGVLAEKNFVALVDNDIM
;
A
#
# COMPACT_ATOMS: atom_id res chain seq x y z
N MET A 1 34.08 34.02 -27.53
CA MET A 1 34.11 32.58 -27.86
C MET A 1 32.68 32.14 -28.13
N ASN A 2 32.48 31.37 -29.19
CA ASN A 2 31.26 31.37 -30.00
C ASN A 2 30.08 30.58 -29.41
N PHE A 3 28.88 31.10 -29.68
CA PHE A 3 27.63 30.36 -29.76
C PHE A 3 27.66 29.40 -30.95
N ILE A 4 27.26 28.14 -30.78
CA ILE A 4 26.48 27.40 -31.79
C ILE A 4 25.37 26.61 -31.09
N LYS A 5 24.14 26.90 -31.53
CA LYS A 5 22.88 26.22 -31.25
C LYS A 5 22.82 24.92 -32.04
N THR A 6 22.15 23.90 -31.51
CA THR A 6 21.44 22.93 -32.36
C THR A 6 20.01 22.77 -31.85
N LYS A 7 19.09 23.30 -32.64
CA LYS A 7 17.64 23.20 -32.52
C LYS A 7 17.19 22.39 -33.73
N LEU A 8 16.44 21.30 -33.54
CA LEU A 8 15.56 20.64 -34.53
C LEU A 8 14.78 19.54 -33.78
N THR A 9 13.72 19.88 -33.04
CA THR A 9 12.31 19.71 -33.47
C THR A 9 12.00 18.39 -34.18
N LYS A 10 11.32 17.48 -33.47
CA LYS A 10 10.19 16.75 -34.04
C LYS A 10 9.07 16.68 -33.01
N VAL A 11 8.01 17.42 -33.31
CA VAL A 11 6.68 17.36 -32.71
C VAL A 11 6.09 15.99 -33.01
N VAL A 12 5.65 15.24 -31.98
CA VAL A 12 4.45 14.39 -32.00
C VAL A 12 3.98 14.24 -30.55
N GLN A 13 2.95 15.00 -30.18
CA GLN A 13 2.01 14.61 -29.13
C GLN A 13 1.39 13.27 -29.56
N LEU A 14 1.43 12.24 -28.70
CA LEU A 14 0.42 11.18 -28.53
C LEU A 14 1.05 9.93 -27.89
N GLY A 15 0.67 9.67 -26.64
CA GLY A 15 1.06 8.49 -25.90
C GLY A 15 0.33 8.38 -24.55
N LYS A 16 -0.97 8.66 -24.54
CA LYS A 16 -1.85 8.21 -23.45
C LYS A 16 -1.98 6.69 -23.53
N ASN A 17 -1.03 5.94 -22.94
CA ASN A 17 -1.13 4.49 -22.74
C ASN A 17 -0.74 4.20 -21.27
N ALA A 18 -1.66 4.25 -20.29
CA ALA A 18 -2.69 3.24 -19.99
C ALA A 18 -2.04 1.96 -19.39
N LEU A 19 -2.41 1.41 -18.22
CA LEU A 19 -3.68 1.43 -17.48
C LEU A 19 -3.41 1.14 -15.97
N TYR A 20 -3.65 2.10 -15.07
CA TYR A 20 -4.41 1.76 -13.86
C TYR A 20 -5.86 2.21 -14.11
N SER A 21 -6.41 1.79 -15.26
CA SER A 21 -7.85 1.65 -15.30
C SER A 21 -8.15 0.40 -14.50
N THR A 22 -8.40 0.58 -13.21
CA THR A 22 -9.48 -0.21 -12.66
C THR A 22 -10.74 0.58 -12.99
N ASP A 23 -11.23 0.40 -14.22
CA ASP A 23 -12.67 0.30 -14.42
C ASP A 23 -13.12 -0.95 -13.64
N THR A 24 -12.98 -0.87 -12.31
CA THR A 24 -13.61 -1.80 -11.40
C THR A 24 -15.03 -1.35 -11.42
N GLN A 25 -15.82 -2.17 -12.09
CA GLN A 25 -17.25 -2.07 -12.20
C GLN A 25 -17.80 -1.26 -11.04
N LYS A 26 -18.41 -0.13 -11.38
CA LYS A 26 -19.16 0.73 -10.48
C LYS A 26 -20.41 -0.03 -10.01
N GLY A 27 -20.20 -1.18 -9.38
CA GLY A 27 -21.15 -1.83 -8.50
C GLY A 27 -21.42 -0.90 -7.33
N LEU A 28 -22.55 -1.12 -6.69
CA LEU A 28 -23.19 -0.25 -5.71
C LEU A 28 -22.39 -0.10 -4.40
N ILE A 29 -21.10 0.24 -4.46
CA ILE A 29 -20.22 0.38 -3.30
C ILE A 29 -20.37 1.81 -2.79
N ASN A 30 -20.77 1.93 -1.53
CA ASN A 30 -21.02 3.21 -0.93
C ASN A 30 -19.68 3.93 -0.66
N LYS A 31 -19.46 5.05 -1.34
CA LYS A 31 -18.23 5.85 -1.22
C LYS A 31 -17.96 6.32 0.21
N ASN A 32 -19.00 6.59 0.99
CA ASN A 32 -18.86 7.01 2.39
C ASN A 32 -18.37 5.83 3.25
N LEU A 33 -18.91 4.63 3.03
CA LEU A 33 -18.49 3.42 3.73
C LEU A 33 -17.06 3.01 3.36
N LEU A 34 -16.68 3.13 2.08
CA LEU A 34 -15.31 2.89 1.64
C LEU A 34 -14.30 3.84 2.31
N THR A 35 -14.66 5.13 2.39
CA THR A 35 -13.81 6.14 3.03
C THR A 35 -13.70 5.89 4.53
N LYS A 36 -14.80 5.49 5.18
CA LYS A 36 -14.82 5.12 6.59
C LYS A 36 -13.96 3.88 6.85
N LEU A 37 -14.19 2.78 6.15
CA LEU A 37 -13.45 1.53 6.31
C LEU A 37 -11.93 1.74 6.13
N ARG A 38 -11.50 2.56 5.18
CA ARG A 38 -10.09 2.90 5.00
C ARG A 38 -9.52 3.69 6.18
N LYS A 39 -10.27 4.66 6.73
CA LYS A 39 -9.81 5.45 7.87
C LYS A 39 -9.67 4.59 9.11
N ASP A 40 -10.59 3.65 9.30
CA ASP A 40 -10.64 2.78 10.47
C ASP A 40 -9.53 1.70 10.39
N THR A 41 -9.32 1.09 9.22
CA THR A 41 -8.41 -0.06 9.08
C THR A 41 -7.02 0.27 8.51
N GLY A 42 -6.87 1.38 7.79
CA GLY A 42 -5.60 1.77 7.16
C GLY A 42 -5.19 0.95 5.93
N TYR A 43 -5.98 -0.03 5.48
CA TYR A 43 -5.65 -0.85 4.31
C TYR A 43 -5.77 -0.09 2.97
N SER A 44 -5.20 -0.67 1.91
CA SER A 44 -5.20 -0.04 0.58
C SER A 44 -6.62 0.10 0.01
N PHE A 45 -6.86 1.14 -0.79
CA PHE A 45 -8.19 1.41 -1.37
C PHE A 45 -8.73 0.22 -2.17
N VAL A 46 -7.85 -0.46 -2.92
CA VAL A 46 -8.24 -1.62 -3.73
C VAL A 46 -8.75 -2.76 -2.86
N LYS A 47 -8.07 -3.03 -1.74
CA LYS A 47 -8.47 -4.10 -0.80
C LYS A 47 -9.76 -3.76 -0.07
N CYS A 48 -9.93 -2.52 0.39
CA CYS A 48 -11.18 -2.08 1.01
C CYS A 48 -12.36 -2.15 0.03
N ASN A 49 -12.11 -1.84 -1.26
CA ASN A 49 -13.12 -1.93 -2.31
C ASN A 49 -13.52 -3.39 -2.56
N GLU A 50 -12.54 -4.30 -2.67
CA GLU A 50 -12.77 -5.74 -2.83
C GLU A 50 -13.57 -6.33 -1.66
N ALA A 51 -13.22 -5.94 -0.42
CA ALA A 51 -13.92 -6.37 0.78
C ALA A 51 -15.39 -5.92 0.76
N LEU A 52 -15.66 -4.64 0.49
CA LEU A 52 -17.03 -4.11 0.44
C LEU A 52 -17.85 -4.69 -0.72
N ALA A 53 -17.21 -4.97 -1.87
CA ALA A 53 -17.84 -5.66 -2.99
C ALA A 53 -18.27 -7.07 -2.61
N ARG A 54 -17.43 -7.79 -1.84
CA ARG A 54 -17.67 -9.18 -1.44
C ARG A 54 -18.77 -9.33 -0.40
N PHE A 55 -18.92 -8.35 0.49
CA PHE A 55 -19.91 -8.37 1.57
C PHE A 55 -21.07 -7.38 1.38
N ASN A 56 -21.30 -6.89 0.16
CA ASN A 56 -22.41 -5.99 -0.17
C ASN A 56 -22.52 -4.76 0.74
N ASN A 57 -21.39 -4.09 1.02
CA ASN A 57 -21.26 -2.95 1.93
C ASN A 57 -21.40 -3.23 3.43
N ASP A 58 -21.36 -4.49 3.89
CA ASP A 58 -21.24 -4.81 5.31
C ASP A 58 -19.82 -4.48 5.80
N THR A 59 -19.68 -3.43 6.62
CA THR A 59 -18.39 -2.94 7.10
C THR A 59 -17.72 -3.88 8.09
N ILE A 60 -18.50 -4.61 8.90
CA ILE A 60 -17.96 -5.46 9.97
C ILE A 60 -17.30 -6.69 9.34
N LYS A 61 -18.02 -7.38 8.45
CA LYS A 61 -17.46 -8.55 7.74
C LYS A 61 -16.32 -8.17 6.81
N ALA A 62 -16.39 -6.98 6.20
CA ALA A 62 -15.30 -6.46 5.38
C ALA A 62 -14.02 -6.25 6.20
N GLU A 63 -14.13 -5.71 7.41
CA GLU A 63 -13.00 -5.51 8.33
C GLU A 63 -12.39 -6.84 8.79
N GLU A 64 -13.21 -7.79 9.25
CA GLU A 64 -12.75 -9.13 9.64
C GLU A 64 -12.00 -9.83 8.50
N TRP A 65 -12.56 -9.79 7.29
CA TRP A 65 -11.92 -10.36 6.12
C TRP A 65 -10.60 -9.69 5.76
N LEU A 66 -10.51 -8.36 5.88
CA LEU A 66 -9.28 -7.61 5.65
C LEU A 66 -8.17 -8.02 6.62
N HIS A 67 -8.49 -8.22 7.89
CA HIS A 67 -7.54 -8.69 8.90
C HIS A 67 -7.02 -10.11 8.58
N ASP A 68 -7.90 -11.01 8.19
CA ASP A 68 -7.51 -12.37 7.84
C ASP A 68 -6.68 -12.43 6.56
N GLN A 69 -7.03 -11.63 5.55
CA GLN A 69 -6.20 -11.47 4.36
C GLN A 69 -4.84 -10.85 4.70
N ALA A 70 -4.79 -9.86 5.59
CA ALA A 70 -3.55 -9.23 6.00
C ALA A 70 -2.58 -10.22 6.66
N LYS A 71 -3.09 -11.12 7.50
CA LYS A 71 -2.28 -12.23 8.06
C LYS A 71 -1.73 -13.12 6.95
N LYS A 72 -2.60 -13.60 6.06
CA LYS A 72 -2.20 -14.53 4.99
C LYS A 72 -1.21 -13.92 4.00
N GLU A 73 -1.50 -12.72 3.51
CA GLU A 73 -0.62 -12.02 2.57
C GLU A 73 0.64 -11.49 3.23
N GLY A 74 0.60 -11.20 4.54
CA GLY A 74 1.73 -10.72 5.33
C GLY A 74 2.89 -11.70 5.29
N TRP A 75 2.65 -12.98 5.54
CA TRP A 75 3.67 -14.03 5.46
C TRP A 75 4.31 -14.13 4.08
N ASN A 76 3.50 -14.15 3.02
CA ASN A 76 3.99 -14.24 1.65
C ASN A 76 4.83 -13.01 1.25
N LYS A 77 4.42 -11.81 1.68
CA LYS A 77 5.16 -10.57 1.42
C LYS A 77 6.47 -10.53 2.21
N ALA A 78 6.45 -10.92 3.49
CA ALA A 78 7.65 -10.99 4.31
C ALA A 78 8.69 -11.94 3.71
N GLN A 79 8.27 -13.15 3.29
CA GLN A 79 9.16 -14.10 2.63
C GLN A 79 9.69 -13.58 1.28
N LYS A 80 8.87 -12.84 0.52
CA LYS A 80 9.32 -12.24 -0.75
C LYS A 80 10.33 -11.10 -0.53
N LEU A 81 10.20 -10.37 0.57
CA LEU A 81 11.07 -9.22 0.88
C LEU A 81 12.30 -9.60 1.72
N SER A 82 12.36 -10.81 2.29
CA SER A 82 13.43 -11.24 3.20
C SER A 82 14.83 -11.31 2.55
N SER A 83 14.93 -11.31 1.23
CA SER A 83 16.22 -11.29 0.53
C SER A 83 16.77 -9.88 0.30
N ARG A 84 16.04 -8.84 0.70
CA ARG A 84 16.46 -7.44 0.53
C ARG A 84 17.07 -6.96 1.84
N SER A 85 18.33 -6.55 1.79
CA SER A 85 18.95 -5.85 2.91
C SER A 85 18.45 -4.40 2.99
N THR A 86 18.19 -3.92 4.20
CA THR A 86 17.81 -2.54 4.47
C THR A 86 18.91 -1.84 5.26
N GLU A 87 19.39 -0.69 4.77
CA GLU A 87 20.44 0.10 5.43
C GLU A 87 19.92 0.98 6.59
N GLN A 88 18.61 1.01 6.80
CA GLN A 88 17.95 1.87 7.77
C GLN A 88 17.01 1.02 8.64
N GLY A 89 17.08 1.22 9.96
CA GLY A 89 16.25 0.56 10.94
C GLY A 89 15.97 1.44 12.16
N LEU A 90 15.37 0.86 13.19
CA LEU A 90 15.01 1.53 14.44
C LEU A 90 15.30 0.62 15.63
N VAL A 91 15.90 1.20 16.68
CA VAL A 91 16.13 0.51 17.96
C VAL A 91 15.05 0.94 18.96
N GLY A 92 14.30 -0.03 19.50
CA GLY A 92 13.34 0.15 20.57
C GLY A 92 13.95 -0.15 21.94
N VAL A 93 13.79 0.76 22.90
CA VAL A 93 14.23 0.57 24.29
C VAL A 93 13.02 0.63 25.22
N LEU A 94 12.80 -0.42 26.00
CA LEU A 94 11.81 -0.45 27.07
C LEU A 94 12.54 -0.62 28.40
N ALA A 95 12.49 0.39 29.26
CA ALA A 95 13.03 0.33 30.61
C ALA A 95 11.90 0.40 31.63
N GLU A 96 11.76 -0.63 32.45
CA GLU A 96 10.77 -0.69 33.53
C GLU A 96 11.43 -1.13 34.83
N LYS A 97 11.50 -0.21 35.81
CA LYS A 97 12.18 -0.39 37.10
C LYS A 97 13.63 -0.86 36.91
N ASN A 98 13.87 -2.17 37.08
CA ASN A 98 15.17 -2.81 37.06
C ASN A 98 15.34 -3.72 35.82
N PHE A 99 14.40 -3.68 34.88
CA PHE A 99 14.44 -4.43 33.64
C PHE A 99 14.60 -3.50 32.45
N VAL A 100 15.48 -3.87 31.52
CA VAL A 100 15.66 -3.19 30.25
C VAL A 100 15.59 -4.22 29.13
N ALA A 101 14.74 -3.96 28.14
CA ALA A 101 14.68 -4.70 26.89
C ALA A 101 15.10 -3.80 25.73
N LEU A 102 16.01 -4.29 24.90
CA LEU A 102 16.44 -3.65 23.67
C LEU A 102 16.01 -4.52 22.49
N VAL A 103 15.36 -3.92 21.52
CA VAL A 103 14.95 -4.58 20.27
C VAL A 103 15.54 -3.80 19.12
N ASP A 104 16.31 -4.48 18.28
CA ASP A 104 16.76 -3.97 16.99
C ASP A 104 15.84 -4.51 15.90
N ASN A 105 15.45 -3.66 14.95
CA ASN A 105 14.62 -4.02 13.80
C ASN A 105 15.43 -4.13 12.50
N ASP A 106 16.76 -4.19 12.57
CA ASP A 106 17.59 -4.49 11.42
C ASP A 106 17.37 -5.95 10.97
N ILE A 107 16.72 -6.10 9.81
CA ILE A 107 16.65 -7.38 9.09
C ILE A 107 17.93 -7.48 8.26
N MET A 108 18.86 -8.34 8.69
CA MET A 108 20.08 -8.66 7.93
C MET A 108 19.80 -9.27 6.57
#